data_AF-A0A949H8Q7-F1
#
_entry.id   AF-A0A949H8Q7-F1
#
_cell.length_a   1.000
_cell.length_b   1.000
_cell.length_c   1.000
_cell.angle_alpha   90.00
_cell.angle_beta   90.00
_cell.angle_gamma   90.00
#
_symmetry.space_group_name_H-M   'P 1'
#
loop_
_entity.id
_entity.type
_entity.pdbx_description
1 polymer ?
#
loop_
_entity_poly.entity_id
_entity_poly.type
_entity_poly.pdbx_seq_one_letter_code
_entity_poly.pdbx_strand_id
1 'polypeptide(L)'
;MYIRWIVRRHKNASTANVVFHDAYLVESFRDLRETPRQRMVCYLGNIRQIDDEFPAIERELFLLRAERILASTPEVAADDRPAVLQMLQQKVPPLTEAEVLIAFQNNLRWYRRWWHERGGAPSPTQIAALLADADAPLDDL
;
A
#
# COMPACT_ATOMS: atom_id res chain seq x y z
N MET A 1 -13.45 -14.75 -0.91
CA MET A 1 -13.36 -13.47 -1.66
C MET A 1 -12.14 -13.52 -2.58
N TYR A 2 -12.02 -12.61 -3.55
CA TYR A 2 -10.83 -12.50 -4.40
C TYR A 2 -10.54 -11.05 -4.79
N ILE A 3 -9.31 -10.77 -5.23
CA ILE A 3 -8.93 -9.44 -5.74
C ILE A 3 -9.22 -9.35 -7.23
N ARG A 4 -10.06 -8.37 -7.61
CA ARG A 4 -10.24 -7.97 -8.99
C ARG A 4 -9.34 -6.77 -9.30
N TRP A 5 -8.40 -6.96 -10.22
CA TRP A 5 -7.55 -5.90 -10.73
C TRP A 5 -8.17 -5.26 -11.97
N ILE A 6 -8.30 -3.93 -11.97
CA ILE A 6 -8.63 -3.14 -13.16
C ILE A 6 -7.38 -2.40 -13.59
N VAL A 7 -6.97 -2.60 -14.84
CA VAL A 7 -5.73 -2.03 -15.39
C VAL A 7 -6.09 -0.92 -16.39
N ARG A 8 -5.52 0.26 -16.19
CA ARG A 8 -5.76 1.44 -17.05
C ARG A 8 -4.42 2.03 -17.48
N ARG A 9 -4.26 2.29 -18.78
CA ARG A 9 -3.09 3.02 -19.28
C ARG A 9 -3.31 4.52 -19.16
N HIS A 10 -2.22 5.28 -19.02
CA HIS A 10 -2.30 6.73 -19.14
C HIS A 10 -2.88 7.13 -20.51
N LYS A 11 -3.76 8.16 -20.54
CA LYS A 11 -4.44 8.60 -21.77
C LYS A 11 -3.45 9.00 -22.87
N ASN A 12 -2.29 9.51 -22.48
CA ASN A 12 -1.19 9.85 -23.36
C ASN A 12 -0.02 8.90 -23.10
N ALA A 13 -0.15 7.64 -23.57
CA ALA A 13 0.88 6.62 -23.39
C ALA A 13 2.22 6.96 -24.08
N SER A 14 2.22 7.89 -25.04
CA SER A 14 3.41 8.42 -25.71
C SER A 14 4.25 9.37 -24.84
N THR A 15 3.69 9.88 -23.73
CA THR A 15 4.31 10.92 -22.91
C THR A 15 4.62 10.45 -21.49
N ALA A 16 3.96 9.39 -21.04
CA ALA A 16 4.21 8.78 -19.74
C ALA A 16 4.05 7.26 -19.84
N ASN A 17 5.13 6.52 -19.56
CA ASN A 17 5.09 5.07 -19.49
C ASN A 17 4.55 4.63 -18.13
N VAL A 18 3.26 4.91 -17.90
CA VAL A 18 2.60 4.66 -16.61
C VAL A 18 1.32 3.86 -16.82
N VAL A 19 1.19 2.78 -16.05
CA VAL A 19 0.00 1.94 -15.98
C VAL A 19 -0.55 1.97 -14.56
N PHE A 20 -1.86 2.16 -14.44
CA PHE A 20 -2.57 2.21 -13.17
C PHE A 20 -3.24 0.86 -12.92
N HIS A 21 -3.02 0.30 -11.73
CA HIS A 21 -3.65 -0.95 -11.29
C HIS A 21 -4.53 -0.66 -10.07
N ASP A 22 -5.84 -0.73 -10.28
CA ASP A 22 -6.86 -0.55 -9.23
C ASP A 22 -7.26 -1.92 -8.66
N ALA A 23 -7.18 -2.07 -7.33
CA ALA A 23 -7.54 -3.30 -6.62
C ALA A 23 -8.92 -3.19 -5.96
N TYR A 24 -9.79 -4.16 -6.23
CA TYR A 24 -11.10 -4.28 -5.60
C TYR A 24 -11.24 -5.64 -4.92
N LEU A 25 -11.70 -5.66 -3.67
CA LEU A 25 -12.12 -6.89 -3.02
C LEU A 25 -13.52 -7.25 -3.52
N VAL A 26 -13.67 -8.45 -4.05
CA VAL A 26 -14.94 -8.96 -4.59
C VAL A 26 -15.33 -10.23 -3.87
N GLU A 27 -16.60 -10.31 -3.50
CA GLU A 27 -17.22 -11.50 -2.94
C GLU A 27 -18.06 -12.20 -4.01
N SER A 28 -17.93 -13.53 -4.09
CA SER A 28 -18.79 -14.38 -4.90
C SER A 28 -19.75 -15.12 -3.99
N PHE A 29 -21.03 -15.13 -4.35
CA PHE A 29 -22.09 -15.79 -3.60
C PHE A 29 -23.12 -16.40 -4.57
N ARG A 30 -24.04 -17.21 -4.06
CA ARG A 30 -25.19 -17.70 -4.84
C ARG A 30 -26.46 -17.00 -4.37
N ASP A 31 -27.31 -16.60 -5.31
CA ASP A 31 -28.63 -16.08 -4.97
C ASP A 31 -29.61 -17.21 -4.60
N LEU A 32 -30.85 -16.86 -4.25
CA LEU A 32 -31.89 -17.82 -3.85
C LEU A 32 -32.24 -18.85 -4.95
N ARG A 33 -31.78 -18.63 -6.19
CA ARG A 33 -31.96 -19.55 -7.32
C ARG A 33 -30.67 -20.32 -7.63
N GLU A 34 -29.75 -20.38 -6.67
CA GLU A 34 -28.43 -20.99 -6.80
C GLU A 34 -27.57 -20.38 -7.93
N THR A 35 -27.92 -19.19 -8.43
CA THR A 35 -27.19 -18.55 -9.53
C THR A 35 -25.96 -17.83 -8.98
N PRO A 36 -24.76 -18.03 -9.58
CA PRO A 36 -23.57 -17.31 -9.17
C PRO A 36 -23.72 -15.79 -9.35
N ARG A 37 -23.40 -15.03 -8.31
CA ARG A 37 -23.38 -13.57 -8.28
C ARG A 37 -22.06 -13.06 -7.69
N GLN A 38 -21.78 -11.79 -7.96
CA GLN A 38 -20.62 -11.10 -7.43
C GLN A 38 -21.03 -9.72 -6.94
N ARG A 39 -20.42 -9.28 -5.84
CA ARG A 39 -20.53 -7.90 -5.35
C ARG A 39 -19.16 -7.35 -4.98
N MET A 40 -18.95 -6.06 -5.21
CA MET A 40 -17.80 -5.35 -4.66
C MET A 40 -17.97 -5.24 -3.14
N VAL A 41 -16.94 -5.61 -2.40
CA VAL A 41 -16.87 -5.40 -0.95
C VAL A 41 -16.27 -4.03 -0.68
N CYS A 42 -15.04 -3.79 -1.16
CA CYS A 42 -14.38 -2.50 -1.03
C CYS A 42 -13.34 -2.25 -2.14
N TYR A 43 -12.95 -0.99 -2.29
CA TYR A 43 -11.81 -0.59 -3.11
C TYR A 43 -10.57 -0.51 -2.22
N LEU A 44 -9.53 -1.28 -2.55
CA LEU A 44 -8.31 -1.44 -1.74
C LEU A 44 -7.21 -0.43 -2.13
N GLY A 45 -7.42 0.32 -3.20
CA GLY A 45 -6.51 1.37 -3.63
C GLY A 45 -5.96 1.16 -5.04
N ASN A 46 -5.08 2.08 -5.43
CA ASN A 46 -4.37 2.08 -6.70
C ASN A 46 -2.87 2.08 -6.48
N ILE A 47 -2.15 1.38 -7.35
CA ILE A 47 -0.71 1.46 -7.50
C ILE A 47 -0.34 1.76 -8.95
N ARG A 48 0.68 2.59 -9.14
CA ARG A 48 1.22 2.90 -10.45
C ARG A 48 2.40 1.99 -10.75
N GLN A 49 2.38 1.40 -11.93
CA GLN A 49 3.52 0.77 -12.56
C GLN A 49 4.15 1.83 -13.47
N ILE A 50 5.44 2.08 -13.29
CA ILE A 50 6.22 2.96 -14.16
C ILE A 50 7.18 2.05 -14.90
N ASP A 51 7.17 2.15 -16.23
CA ASP A 51 7.75 1.13 -17.08
C ASP A 51 7.18 -0.25 -16.72
N ASP A 52 8.04 -1.21 -16.38
CA ASP A 52 7.64 -2.57 -16.01
C ASP A 52 7.66 -2.81 -14.49
N GLU A 53 7.92 -1.77 -13.68
CA GLU A 53 8.13 -1.91 -12.24
C GLU A 53 7.10 -1.16 -11.40
N PHE A 54 6.76 -1.74 -10.24
CA PHE A 54 6.05 -1.04 -9.18
C PHE A 54 7.08 -0.36 -8.26
N PRO A 55 7.13 0.98 -8.18
CA PRO A 55 8.10 1.68 -7.34
C PRO A 55 8.01 1.23 -5.88
N ALA A 56 9.16 0.96 -5.24
CA ALA A 56 9.22 0.40 -3.89
C ALA A 56 8.34 1.17 -2.89
N ILE A 57 8.50 2.48 -2.77
CA ILE A 57 7.70 3.28 -1.82
C ILE A 57 6.19 3.23 -2.13
N GLU A 58 5.81 3.11 -3.40
CA GLU A 58 4.39 3.00 -3.79
C GLU A 58 3.81 1.64 -3.43
N ARG A 59 4.60 0.56 -3.49
CA ARG A 59 4.19 -0.78 -3.03
C ARG A 59 3.83 -0.75 -1.55
N GLU A 60 4.71 -0.19 -0.73
CA GLU A 60 4.50 -0.12 0.70
C GLU A 60 3.28 0.75 1.06
N LEU A 61 3.20 1.96 0.49
CA LEU A 61 2.05 2.84 0.70
C LEU A 61 0.74 2.23 0.21
N PHE A 62 0.77 1.42 -0.85
CA PHE A 62 -0.40 0.68 -1.32
C PHE A 62 -0.83 -0.38 -0.29
N LEU A 63 0.09 -1.21 0.19
CA LEU A 63 -0.21 -2.28 1.15
C LEU A 63 -0.71 -1.72 2.49
N LEU A 64 -0.07 -0.69 3.04
CA LEU A 64 -0.51 -0.03 4.29
C LEU A 64 -1.91 0.57 4.17
N ARG A 65 -2.22 1.20 3.02
CA ARG A 65 -3.57 1.74 2.77
C ARG A 65 -4.59 0.60 2.65
N ALA A 66 -4.26 -0.47 1.93
CA ALA A 66 -5.14 -1.62 1.78
C ALA A 66 -5.43 -2.29 3.14
N GLU A 67 -4.41 -2.47 3.98
CA GLU A 67 -4.55 -2.99 5.34
C GLU A 67 -5.49 -2.11 6.18
N ARG A 68 -5.29 -0.79 6.17
CA ARG A 68 -6.17 0.15 6.88
C ARG A 68 -7.62 0.08 6.39
N ILE A 69 -7.83 -0.02 5.07
CA ILE A 69 -9.17 -0.16 4.48
C ILE A 69 -9.82 -1.46 4.92
N LEU A 70 -9.09 -2.58 4.90
CA LEU A 70 -9.57 -3.88 5.37
C LEU A 70 -9.94 -3.83 6.86
N ALA A 71 -9.12 -3.17 7.68
CA ALA A 71 -9.38 -2.98 9.10
C ALA A 71 -10.67 -2.19 9.37
N SER A 72 -10.94 -1.19 8.54
CA SER A 72 -12.13 -0.33 8.66
C SER A 72 -13.36 -0.81 7.89
N THR A 73 -13.29 -1.94 7.16
CA THR A 73 -14.42 -2.47 6.38
C THR A 73 -15.18 -3.53 7.20
N PRO A 74 -16.41 -3.26 7.67
CA PRO A 74 -17.15 -4.18 8.55
C PRO A 74 -17.44 -5.55 7.94
N GLU A 75 -17.61 -5.62 6.62
CA GLU A 75 -17.88 -6.85 5.87
C GLU A 75 -16.67 -7.79 5.78
N VAL A 76 -15.49 -7.34 6.20
CA VAL A 76 -14.25 -8.14 6.19
C VAL A 76 -13.89 -8.54 7.61
N ALA A 77 -14.10 -9.82 7.94
CA ALA A 77 -13.73 -10.37 9.24
C ALA A 77 -12.22 -10.22 9.48
N ALA A 78 -11.82 -10.01 10.74
CA ALA A 78 -10.42 -9.85 11.12
C ALA A 78 -9.54 -11.02 10.64
N ASP A 79 -10.06 -12.25 10.75
CA ASP A 79 -9.37 -13.48 10.35
C ASP A 79 -9.18 -13.62 8.83
N ASP A 80 -9.99 -12.93 8.03
CA ASP A 80 -9.88 -12.95 6.56
C ASP A 80 -8.83 -11.96 6.04
N ARG A 81 -8.51 -10.91 6.81
CA ARG A 81 -7.62 -9.81 6.36
C ARG A 81 -6.22 -10.30 5.95
N PRO A 82 -5.55 -11.19 6.70
CA PRO A 82 -4.23 -11.71 6.30
C PRO A 82 -4.27 -12.42 4.94
N ALA A 83 -5.32 -13.18 4.65
CA ALA A 83 -5.47 -13.86 3.37
C ALA A 83 -5.67 -12.86 2.22
N VAL A 84 -6.44 -11.79 2.43
CA VAL A 84 -6.62 -10.72 1.44
C VAL A 84 -5.31 -9.97 1.17
N LEU A 85 -4.55 -9.65 2.22
CA LEU A 85 -3.23 -9.04 2.07
C LEU A 85 -2.26 -9.95 1.30
N GLN A 86 -2.26 -11.25 1.59
CA GLN A 86 -1.45 -12.21 0.84
C GLN A 86 -1.83 -12.25 -0.65
N MET A 87 -3.12 -12.17 -0.99
CA MET A 87 -3.57 -12.08 -2.39
C MET A 87 -3.09 -10.80 -3.09
N LEU A 88 -3.03 -9.66 -2.38
CA LEU A 88 -2.44 -8.43 -2.93
C LEU A 88 -0.94 -8.61 -3.18
N GLN A 89 -0.23 -9.24 -2.24
CA GLN A 89 1.22 -9.47 -2.30
C GLN A 89 1.64 -10.36 -3.47
N GLN A 90 0.75 -11.20 -3.99
CA GLN A 90 1.03 -11.99 -5.22
C GLN A 90 1.28 -11.10 -6.44
N LYS A 91 0.67 -9.91 -6.52
CA LYS A 91 0.90 -8.95 -7.61
C LYS A 91 1.82 -7.81 -7.21
N VAL A 92 1.72 -7.36 -5.96
CA VAL A 92 2.50 -6.26 -5.39
C VAL A 92 3.36 -6.82 -4.27
N PRO A 93 4.51 -7.43 -4.58
CA PRO A 93 5.32 -8.11 -3.57
C PRO A 93 5.79 -7.13 -2.50
N PRO A 94 6.01 -7.62 -1.25
CA PRO A 94 6.63 -6.80 -0.22
C PRO A 94 8.03 -6.32 -0.64
N LEU A 95 8.53 -5.31 0.05
CA LEU A 95 9.87 -4.79 -0.21
C LEU A 95 10.94 -5.81 0.18
N THR A 96 12.00 -5.86 -0.63
CA THR A 96 13.23 -6.55 -0.25
C THR A 96 14.03 -5.70 0.74
N GLU A 97 14.96 -6.31 1.47
CA GLU A 97 15.85 -5.61 2.40
C GLU A 97 16.58 -4.42 1.75
N ALA A 98 17.10 -4.62 0.54
CA ALA A 98 17.78 -3.57 -0.21
C ALA A 98 16.84 -2.39 -0.53
N GLU A 99 15.60 -2.68 -0.89
CA GLU A 99 14.59 -1.65 -1.21
C GLU A 99 14.13 -0.89 0.03
N VAL A 100 14.01 -1.56 1.18
CA VAL A 100 13.72 -0.92 2.47
C VAL A 100 14.84 0.06 2.83
N LEU A 101 16.11 -0.35 2.70
CA LEU A 101 17.25 0.53 2.98
C LEU A 101 17.28 1.75 2.05
N ILE A 102 17.05 1.56 0.75
CA ILE A 102 16.99 2.65 -0.23
C ILE A 102 15.82 3.59 0.10
N ALA A 103 14.63 3.05 0.40
CA ALA A 103 13.47 3.84 0.78
C ALA A 103 13.73 4.65 2.05
N PHE A 104 14.31 4.03 3.08
CA PHE A 104 14.69 4.69 4.33
C PHE A 104 15.67 5.85 4.07
N GLN A 105 16.74 5.62 3.32
CA GLN A 105 17.72 6.66 2.99
C GLN A 105 17.12 7.83 2.20
N ASN A 106 16.21 7.54 1.25
CA ASN A 106 15.55 8.58 0.46
C ASN A 106 14.59 9.43 1.32
N ASN A 107 13.84 8.80 2.22
CA ASN A 107 13.00 9.52 3.19
C ASN A 107 13.84 10.37 4.13
N LEU A 108 14.93 9.83 4.69
CA LEU A 108 15.85 10.59 5.53
C LEU A 108 16.45 11.80 4.79
N ARG A 109 16.84 11.63 3.53
CA ARG A 109 17.33 12.74 2.69
C ARG A 109 16.28 13.83 2.52
N TRP A 110 15.03 13.44 2.28
CA TRP A 110 13.92 14.38 2.19
C TRP A 110 13.67 15.13 3.50
N TYR A 111 13.59 14.42 4.63
CA TYR A 111 13.42 15.04 5.96
C TYR A 111 14.54 16.03 6.27
N ARG A 112 15.80 15.63 6.04
CA ARG A 112 16.97 16.51 6.26
C ARG A 112 16.89 17.78 5.43
N ARG A 113 16.47 17.67 4.15
CA ARG A 113 16.28 18.83 3.30
C ARG A 113 15.17 19.74 3.83
N TRP A 114 14.02 19.16 4.19
CA TRP A 114 12.88 19.91 4.71
C TRP A 114 13.24 20.69 5.98
N TRP A 115 13.94 20.05 6.93
CA TRP A 115 14.41 20.69 8.16
C TRP A 115 15.44 21.78 7.90
N HIS A 116 16.37 21.57 6.96
CA HIS A 116 17.34 22.61 6.61
C HIS A 116 16.64 23.86 6.03
N GLU A 117 15.62 23.67 5.21
CA GLU A 117 14.86 24.77 4.60
C GLU A 117 13.99 25.55 5.60
N ARG A 118 13.59 24.94 6.72
CA ARG A 118 12.58 25.49 7.65
C ARG A 118 13.06 25.68 9.09
N GLY A 119 14.28 25.24 9.40
CA GLY A 119 14.79 25.14 10.76
C GLY A 119 14.20 23.95 11.53
N GLY A 120 14.72 23.70 12.73
CA GLY A 120 14.19 22.68 13.64
C GLY A 120 14.61 21.24 13.32
N ALA A 121 15.80 21.05 12.71
CA ALA A 121 16.35 19.71 12.53
C ALA A 121 16.56 19.01 13.90
N PRO A 122 16.11 17.76 14.07
CA PRO A 122 16.39 17.00 15.29
C PRO A 122 17.89 16.84 15.48
N SER A 123 18.33 16.97 16.73
CA SER A 123 19.67 16.58 17.15
C SER A 123 19.89 15.07 16.96
N PRO A 124 21.15 14.60 16.89
CA PRO A 124 21.44 13.17 16.82
C PRO A 124 20.76 12.36 17.94
N THR A 125 20.70 12.91 19.16
CA THR A 125 20.02 12.29 20.31
C THR A 125 18.52 12.16 20.08
N GLN A 126 17.87 13.17 19.51
CA GLN A 126 16.44 13.10 19.18
C GLN A 126 16.16 12.08 18.06
N ILE A 127 17.05 11.97 17.06
CA ILE A 127 16.93 10.93 16.03
C ILE A 127 17.08 9.54 16.66
N ALA A 128 18.06 9.35 17.55
CA ALA A 128 18.23 8.07 18.25
C ALA A 128 17.01 7.70 19.11
N ALA A 129 16.39 8.68 19.78
CA ALA A 129 15.15 8.47 20.52
C ALA A 129 13.98 8.08 19.60
N LEU A 130 13.81 8.75 18.45
CA LEU A 130 12.78 8.39 17.48
C LEU A 130 12.95 6.97 16.93
N LEU A 131 14.20 6.51 16.75
CA LEU A 131 14.47 5.14 16.32
C LEU A 131 14.14 4.12 17.41
N ALA A 132 14.45 4.43 18.67
CA ALA A 132 14.10 3.57 19.80
C ALA A 132 12.58 3.50 20.05
N ASP A 133 11.85 4.60 19.82
CA ASP A 133 10.39 4.64 19.94
C ASP A 133 9.68 3.91 18.80
N ALA A 134 10.32 3.74 17.64
CA ALA A 134 9.75 3.00 16.51
C ALA A 134 9.55 1.50 16.81
N ASP A 135 10.20 0.98 17.87
CA ASP A 135 10.01 -0.38 18.36
C ASP A 135 8.79 -0.51 19.30
N ALA A 136 8.14 0.60 19.67
CA ALA A 136 6.90 0.58 20.43
C ALA A 136 5.72 0.18 19.53
N PRO A 137 4.76 -0.64 20.02
CA PRO A 137 3.57 -0.98 19.24
C PRO A 137 2.85 0.29 18.78
N LEU A 138 2.41 0.29 17.52
CA LEU A 138 1.58 1.35 16.92
C LEU A 138 0.18 1.32 17.56
N ASP A 139 0.06 1.73 18.81
CA ASP A 139 -1.22 1.96 19.44
C ASP A 139 -1.81 3.26 18.86
N ASP A 140 -2.89 3.11 18.07
CA ASP A 140 -3.82 4.11 17.53
C ASP A 140 -3.31 5.55 17.30
N LEU A 141 -2.89 5.82 16.04
CA LEU A 141 -2.82 7.17 15.44
C LEU A 141 -4.03 7.48 14.54
#